data_AF-A0A2P6VZQ9-F1
#
_entry.id   AF-A0A2P6VZQ9-F1
#
_cell.length_a   1.000
_cell.length_b   1.000
_cell.length_c   1.000
_cell.angle_alpha   90.00
_cell.angle_beta   90.00
_cell.angle_gamma   90.00
#
_symmetry.space_group_name_H-M   'P 1'
#
loop_
_entity.id
_entity.type
_entity.pdbx_description
1 polymer ?
#
loop_
_entity_poly.entity_id
_entity_poly.type
_entity_poly.pdbx_seq_one_letter_code
_entity_poly.pdbx_strand_id
1 'polypeptide(L)'
;MPYRFVRAEPKPEELAELKRRLDQKEIEAIRPFGPAMTKSLEQARLDPETGEAVWVEEDHCTPPLATEREILEDYFQQITVEEEDVDRAGGWRRIEELPSMWVEMGVEG
;
A
#
# COMPACT_ATOMS: atom_id res chain seq x y z
N MET A 1 9.51 -12.16 8.75
CA MET A 1 9.70 -10.98 7.89
C MET A 1 9.13 -9.80 8.66
N PRO A 2 9.83 -8.68 8.74
CA PRO A 2 9.32 -7.44 9.33
C PRO A 2 8.14 -6.93 8.50
N TYR A 3 7.06 -6.57 9.17
CA TYR A 3 5.91 -5.94 8.55
C TYR A 3 5.62 -4.59 9.20
N ARG A 4 5.17 -3.65 8.39
CA ARG A 4 4.81 -2.29 8.79
C ARG A 4 3.33 -2.09 8.57
N PHE A 5 2.67 -1.40 9.49
CA PHE A 5 1.31 -0.91 9.27
C PHE A 5 1.41 0.51 8.72
N VAL A 6 0.90 0.72 7.50
CA VAL A 6 1.12 1.95 6.74
C VAL A 6 -0.21 2.62 6.45
N ARG A 7 -0.21 3.96 6.59
CA ARG A 7 -1.27 4.84 6.14
C ARG A 7 -0.72 5.86 5.16
N ALA A 8 -1.53 6.24 4.18
CA ALA A 8 -1.21 7.36 3.30
C ALA A 8 -2.48 7.93 2.65
N GLU A 9 -2.45 9.21 2.29
CA GLU A 9 -3.52 9.82 1.50
C GLU A 9 -3.31 9.46 0.01
N PRO A 10 -4.29 8.82 -0.67
CA PRO A 10 -4.17 8.52 -2.09
C PRO A 10 -4.27 9.81 -2.93
N LYS A 11 -3.53 9.85 -4.04
CA LYS A 11 -3.67 10.87 -5.10
C LYS A 11 -4.62 10.36 -6.18
N PRO A 12 -5.91 10.74 -6.18
CA PRO A 12 -6.92 10.09 -7.01
C PRO A 12 -6.59 10.09 -8.52
N GLU A 13 -5.98 11.16 -9.00
CA GLU A 13 -5.57 11.34 -10.40
C GLU A 13 -4.46 10.37 -10.86
N GLU A 14 -3.64 9.87 -9.93
CA GLU A 14 -2.51 8.98 -10.24
C GLU A 14 -2.86 7.49 -10.05
N LEU A 15 -3.94 7.18 -9.31
CA LEU A 15 -4.29 5.80 -8.97
C LEU A 15 -4.63 4.93 -10.19
N ALA A 16 -5.19 5.52 -11.25
CA ALA A 16 -5.47 4.79 -12.49
C ALA A 16 -4.19 4.25 -13.14
N GLU A 17 -3.10 5.03 -13.09
CA GLU A 17 -1.80 4.56 -13.55
C GLU A 17 -1.24 3.48 -12.62
N LEU A 18 -1.29 3.66 -11.30
CA LEU A 18 -0.83 2.65 -10.36
C LEU A 18 -1.54 1.31 -10.59
N LYS A 19 -2.86 1.34 -10.70
CA LYS A 19 -3.65 0.12 -10.92
C LYS A 19 -3.24 -0.59 -12.21
N ARG A 20 -3.05 0.16 -13.31
CA ARG A 20 -2.53 -0.38 -14.57
C ARG A 20 -1.16 -1.06 -14.39
N ARG A 21 -0.24 -0.42 -13.67
CA ARG A 21 1.12 -0.95 -13.43
C ARG A 21 1.09 -2.22 -12.57
N LEU A 22 0.18 -2.31 -11.60
CA LEU A 22 -0.07 -3.52 -10.82
C LEU A 22 -0.61 -4.64 -11.72
N ASP A 23 -1.64 -4.36 -12.52
CA ASP A 23 -2.27 -5.34 -13.43
C ASP A 23 -1.29 -5.86 -14.50
N GLN A 24 -0.38 -5.00 -14.96
CA GLN A 24 0.66 -5.34 -15.92
C GLN A 24 1.91 -5.97 -15.28
N LYS A 25 1.90 -6.17 -13.96
CA LYS A 25 3.01 -6.74 -13.17
C LYS A 25 4.31 -5.93 -13.28
N GLU A 26 4.23 -4.64 -13.61
CA GLU A 26 5.40 -3.77 -13.72
C GLU A 26 6.05 -3.57 -12.35
N ILE A 27 5.24 -3.33 -11.31
CA ILE A 27 5.72 -3.20 -9.93
C ILE A 27 6.29 -4.54 -9.43
N GLU A 28 5.63 -5.66 -9.72
CA GLU A 28 6.08 -7.01 -9.33
C GLU A 28 7.47 -7.35 -9.90
N ALA A 29 7.82 -6.81 -11.07
CA ALA A 29 9.11 -7.01 -11.70
C ALA A 29 10.27 -6.26 -11.01
N ILE A 30 9.97 -5.24 -10.21
CA ILE A 30 10.98 -4.44 -9.49
C ILE A 30 11.59 -5.29 -8.37
N ARG A 31 12.92 -5.19 -8.21
CA ARG A 31 13.66 -5.94 -7.19
C ARG A 31 14.28 -4.96 -6.17
N PRO A 32 14.37 -5.36 -4.88
CA PRO A 32 13.91 -6.64 -4.32
C PRO A 32 12.44 -6.66 -3.85
N PHE A 33 11.78 -5.50 -3.75
CA PHE A 33 10.52 -5.32 -3.00
C PHE A 33 9.24 -5.47 -3.83
N GLY A 34 9.32 -5.43 -5.16
CA GLY A 34 8.18 -5.37 -6.07
C GLY A 34 7.06 -6.40 -5.80
N PRO A 35 7.38 -7.70 -5.61
CA PRO A 35 6.35 -8.71 -5.32
C PRO A 35 5.61 -8.49 -4.00
N ALA A 36 6.30 -8.00 -2.96
CA ALA A 36 5.68 -7.71 -1.68
C ALA A 36 4.77 -6.48 -1.77
N MET A 37 5.31 -5.39 -2.32
CA MET A 37 4.58 -4.14 -2.54
C MET A 37 3.32 -4.35 -3.40
N THR A 38 3.43 -5.13 -4.47
CA THR A 38 2.27 -5.45 -5.34
C THR A 38 1.14 -6.09 -4.53
N LYS A 39 1.47 -7.14 -3.74
CA LYS A 39 0.49 -7.84 -2.92
C LYS A 39 -0.15 -6.94 -1.87
N SER A 40 0.66 -6.06 -1.27
CA SER A 40 0.20 -5.11 -0.26
C SER A 40 -0.75 -4.08 -0.85
N LEU A 41 -0.42 -3.49 -2.01
CA LEU A 41 -1.26 -2.50 -2.67
C LEU A 41 -2.53 -3.08 -3.29
N GLU A 42 -2.49 -4.30 -3.84
CA GLU A 42 -3.70 -5.01 -4.32
C GLU A 42 -4.71 -5.23 -3.17
N GLN A 43 -4.24 -5.38 -1.94
CA GLN A 43 -5.05 -5.62 -0.75
C GLN A 43 -5.32 -4.35 0.07
N ALA A 44 -4.81 -3.20 -0.35
CA ALA A 44 -4.99 -1.94 0.34
C ALA A 44 -6.48 -1.63 0.54
N ARG A 45 -6.77 -1.04 1.70
CA ARG A 45 -8.11 -0.65 2.11
C ARG A 45 -8.21 0.85 2.20
N LEU A 46 -9.42 1.38 2.08
CA LEU A 46 -9.67 2.80 2.33
C LEU A 46 -10.39 2.92 3.67
N ASP A 47 -9.88 3.77 4.54
CA ASP A 47 -10.59 4.15 5.76
C ASP A 47 -11.61 5.26 5.41
N PRO A 48 -12.93 5.00 5.49
CA PRO A 48 -13.94 5.97 5.10
C PRO A 48 -14.05 7.16 6.07
N GLU A 49 -13.50 7.06 7.29
CA GLU A 49 -13.52 8.16 8.26
C GLU A 49 -12.46 9.21 7.94
N THR A 50 -11.31 8.78 7.40
CA THR A 50 -10.16 9.65 7.15
C THR A 50 -9.90 9.90 5.66
N GLY A 51 -10.36 9.00 4.79
CA GLY A 51 -10.02 8.99 3.37
C GLY A 51 -8.60 8.45 3.08
N GLU A 52 -7.91 7.90 4.08
CA GLU A 52 -6.57 7.36 3.92
C GLU A 52 -6.60 5.90 3.42
N ALA A 53 -5.65 5.58 2.56
CA ALA A 53 -5.31 4.22 2.21
C ALA A 53 -4.54 3.57 3.38
N VAL A 54 -4.86 2.32 3.69
CA VAL A 54 -4.27 1.55 4.78
C VAL A 54 -3.87 0.17 4.29
N TRP A 55 -2.63 -0.25 4.61
CA TRP A 55 -2.12 -1.57 4.22
C TRP A 55 -1.03 -2.07 5.17
N VAL A 56 -0.71 -3.36 5.05
CA VAL A 56 0.46 -3.98 5.70
C VAL A 56 1.56 -4.20 4.68
N GLU A 57 2.73 -3.61 4.89
CA GLU A 57 3.88 -3.70 4.00
C GLU A 57 4.93 -4.66 4.53
N GLU A 58 5.53 -5.49 3.69
CA GLU A 58 6.72 -6.26 4.07
C GLU A 58 7.98 -5.44 3.80
N ASP A 59 8.72 -5.05 4.84
CA ASP A 59 9.82 -4.08 4.67
C ASP A 59 10.99 -4.36 5.61
N HIS A 60 12.13 -4.68 5.00
CA HIS A 60 13.39 -5.00 5.68
C HIS A 60 14.35 -3.79 5.79
N CYS A 61 13.91 -2.59 5.40
CA CYS A 61 14.73 -1.38 5.39
C CYS A 61 14.86 -0.75 6.79
N THR A 62 15.89 0.08 6.94
CA THR A 62 16.02 1.05 8.03
C THR A 62 16.66 2.31 7.45
N PRO A 63 15.96 3.46 7.39
CA PRO A 63 14.59 3.69 7.88
C PRO A 63 13.52 2.90 7.10
N PRO A 64 12.31 2.73 7.65
CA PRO A 64 11.24 1.98 6.98
C PRO A 64 10.85 2.57 5.62
N LEU A 65 10.49 1.70 4.69
CA LEU A 65 10.08 2.00 3.31
C LEU A 65 11.15 2.70 2.47
N ALA A 66 12.43 2.65 2.86
CA ALA A 66 13.48 3.45 2.21
C ALA A 66 13.60 3.20 0.69
N THR A 67 13.22 2.01 0.21
CA THR A 67 13.33 1.66 -1.21
C THR A 67 12.01 1.85 -1.95
N GLU A 68 10.90 1.51 -1.31
CA GLU A 68 9.54 1.56 -1.85
C GLU A 68 9.02 2.99 -1.94
N ARG A 69 9.49 3.88 -1.04
CA ARG A 69 8.97 5.23 -0.84
C ARG A 69 8.99 6.09 -2.09
N GLU A 70 10.03 6.01 -2.92
CA GLU A 70 10.10 6.78 -4.17
C GLU A 70 8.91 6.47 -5.09
N ILE A 71 8.52 5.19 -5.19
CA ILE A 71 7.37 4.78 -6.01
C ILE A 71 6.06 5.10 -5.30
N LEU A 72 5.98 4.88 -3.99
CA LEU A 72 4.76 5.18 -3.22
C LEU A 72 4.44 6.68 -3.26
N GLU A 73 5.44 7.55 -3.22
CA GLU A 73 5.26 9.00 -3.24
C GLU A 73 4.74 9.53 -4.59
N ASP A 74 4.82 8.76 -5.68
CA ASP A 74 4.16 9.10 -6.94
C ASP A 74 2.63 9.05 -6.78
N TYR A 75 2.11 8.09 -6.01
CA TYR A 75 0.68 7.76 -5.94
C TYR A 75 0.00 8.13 -4.63
N PHE A 76 0.79 8.37 -3.58
CA PHE A 76 0.32 8.69 -2.25
C PHE A 76 1.06 9.90 -1.71
N GLN A 77 0.44 10.58 -0.75
CA GLN A 77 1.04 11.65 0.04
C GLN A 77 0.89 11.35 1.53
N GLN A 78 1.67 12.05 2.36
CA GLN A 78 1.60 11.90 3.82
C GLN A 78 1.81 10.46 4.32
N ILE A 79 2.65 9.67 3.61
CA ILE A 79 2.92 8.27 3.93
C ILE A 79 3.53 8.14 5.33
N THR A 80 2.81 7.48 6.21
CA THR A 80 3.15 7.28 7.62
C THR A 80 3.21 5.80 7.94
N VAL A 81 4.29 5.37 8.62
CA VAL A 81 4.35 4.05 9.25
C VAL A 81 3.80 4.20 10.67
N GLU A 82 2.56 3.77 10.88
CA GLU A 82 1.90 3.87 12.19
C GLU A 82 2.47 2.86 13.18
N GLU A 83 2.84 1.66 12.70
CA GLU A 83 3.44 0.60 13.51
C GLU A 83 4.59 -0.04 12.74
N GLU A 84 5.77 -0.02 13.35
CA GLU A 84 7.01 -0.49 12.75
C GLU A 84 7.22 -2.01 12.85
N ASP A 85 6.50 -2.71 13.73
CA ASP A 85 6.61 -4.15 13.92
C ASP A 85 5.22 -4.75 14.18
N VAL A 86 4.51 -5.08 13.10
CA VAL A 86 3.18 -5.69 13.16
C VAL A 86 3.24 -7.18 12.80
N ASP A 87 2.46 -8.02 13.48
CA ASP A 87 2.22 -9.37 12.98
C ASP A 87 1.47 -9.29 11.64
N ARG A 88 1.94 -10.03 10.64
CA ARG A 88 1.36 -10.00 9.29
C ARG A 88 -0.16 -10.23 9.29
N ALA A 89 -0.61 -11.30 9.95
CA ALA A 89 -2.02 -11.68 9.94
C ALA A 89 -2.83 -10.73 10.82
N GLY A 90 -2.27 -10.33 11.96
CA GLY A 90 -2.84 -9.34 12.86
C GLY A 90 -3.07 -7.99 12.18
N GLY A 91 -2.09 -7.49 11.43
CA GLY A 91 -2.20 -6.22 10.70
C GLY A 91 -3.32 -6.26 9.65
N TRP A 92 -3.37 -7.30 8.81
CA TRP A 92 -4.44 -7.43 7.82
C TRP A 92 -5.82 -7.57 8.47
N ARG A 93 -5.90 -8.26 9.61
CA ARG A 93 -7.14 -8.41 10.36
C ARG A 93 -7.69 -7.08 10.87
N ARG A 94 -6.83 -6.12 11.24
CA ARG A 94 -7.27 -4.79 11.72
C ARG A 94 -8.07 -4.02 10.68
N ILE A 95 -7.80 -4.26 9.39
CA ILE A 95 -8.42 -3.56 8.26
C ILE A 95 -9.33 -4.47 7.43
N GLU A 96 -9.66 -5.68 7.90
CA GLU A 96 -10.40 -6.66 7.10
C GLU A 96 -11.82 -6.20 6.74
N GLU A 97 -12.44 -5.42 7.63
CA GLU A 97 -13.78 -4.85 7.47
C GLU A 97 -13.80 -3.52 6.70
N LEU A 98 -12.63 -2.92 6.43
CA LEU A 98 -12.57 -1.71 5.61
C LEU A 98 -12.83 -2.04 4.14
N PRO A 99 -13.45 -1.14 3.38
CA PRO A 99 -13.67 -1.35 1.96
C PRO A 99 -12.37 -1.36 1.16
N SER A 100 -12.40 -2.02 0.01
CA SER A 100 -11.28 -2.03 -0.93
C SER A 100 -11.00 -0.61 -1.42
N MET A 101 -9.74 -0.18 -1.36
CA MET A 101 -9.35 1.14 -1.86
C MET A 101 -9.70 1.32 -3.33
N TRP A 102 -9.47 0.29 -4.15
CA TRP A 102 -9.71 0.34 -5.59
C TRP A 102 -11.18 0.54 -5.95
N VAL A 103 -12.08 -0.09 -5.18
CA VAL A 103 -13.53 0.02 -5.38
C VAL A 103 -14.01 1.42 -4.98
N GLU A 104 -13.61 1.89 -3.80
CA GLU A 104 -14.04 3.21 -3.29
C GLU A 104 -13.51 4.37 -4.14
N MET A 105 -12.29 4.24 -4.65
CA MET A 105 -11.69 5.25 -5.53
C MET A 105 -12.21 5.19 -6.98
N GLY A 106 -13.06 4.21 -7.31
CA GLY A 106 -13.59 4.02 -8.66
C GLY A 106 -12.52 3.65 -9.69
N VAL A 107 -11.43 3.02 -9.25
CA VAL A 107 -10.31 2.59 -10.09
C VAL A 107 -10.31 1.07 -10.16
N GLU A 108 -11.19 0.54 -10.99
CA GLU A 108 -11.27 -0.89 -11.30
C GLU A 108 -10.57 -1.18 -12.64
N GLY A 109 -9.92 -2.34 -12.72
CA GLY A 109 -9.24 -2.83 -13.92
C GLY A 109 -10.13 -3.73 -14.76
#